data_AF-A0A7W0CWA9-F1
#
_entry.id   AF-A0A7W0CWA9-F1
#
_cell.length_a   1.000
_cell.length_b   1.000
_cell.length_c   1.000
_cell.angle_alpha   90.00
_cell.angle_beta   90.00
_cell.angle_gamma   90.00
#
_symmetry.space_group_name_H-M   'P 1'
#
loop_
_entity.id
_entity.type
_entity.pdbx_description
1 polymer ?
#
loop_
_entity_poly.entity_id
_entity_poly.type
_entity_poly.pdbx_seq_one_letter_code
_entity_poly.pdbx_strand_id
1 'polypeptide(L)'
;MEAKPFASLSSSLLARKGQAKPAMRPQGFNGFGTPQEDLGWNDMGFDAPRPAPADAPPVVRQQEELATHFAAPAPAKPAAKARTPRVASVRNGHKAAFTLRLDEERHLRLRLASALQRRSSQRLVTEALDALLNAMPGLDEMVAKAGRNLGKGNA
;
A
#
# COMPACT_ATOMS: atom_id res chain seq x y z
N MET A 1 26.19 5.35 29.56
CA MET A 1 25.29 6.22 28.77
C MET A 1 24.02 5.45 28.52
N GLU A 2 23.05 5.59 29.41
CA GLU A 2 21.78 4.86 29.31
C GLU A 2 20.80 5.75 28.54
N ALA A 3 20.47 5.33 27.32
CA ALA A 3 19.62 6.11 26.43
C ALA A 3 18.20 6.17 26.99
N LYS A 4 17.69 7.38 27.21
CA LYS A 4 16.28 7.62 27.55
C LYS A 4 15.40 6.91 26.50
N PRO A 5 14.42 6.08 26.88
CA PRO A 5 13.57 5.41 25.91
C PRO A 5 12.79 6.47 25.13
N PHE A 6 13.07 6.54 23.83
CA PHE A 6 12.27 7.30 22.86
C PHE A 6 10.82 6.87 23.05
N ALA A 7 9.90 7.82 23.15
CA ALA A 7 8.48 7.56 23.38
C ALA A 7 7.90 6.72 22.23
N SER A 8 8.01 5.40 22.36
CA SER A 8 7.55 4.45 21.36
C SER A 8 6.04 4.35 21.48
N LEU A 9 5.36 4.55 20.36
CA LEU A 9 3.92 4.41 20.27
C LEU A 9 3.59 2.92 20.49
N SER A 10 3.30 2.55 21.74
CA SER A 10 2.90 1.19 22.06
C SER A 10 1.59 0.86 21.33
N SER A 11 1.37 -0.41 20.97
CA SER A 11 0.12 -0.84 20.34
C SER A 11 -1.12 -0.43 21.14
N SER A 12 -1.00 -0.30 22.47
CA SER A 12 -2.05 0.23 23.34
C SER A 12 -2.34 1.72 23.08
N LEU A 13 -1.30 2.54 22.87
CA LEU A 13 -1.42 3.96 22.53
C LEU A 13 -1.98 4.18 21.11
N LEU A 14 -1.60 3.33 20.16
CA LEU A 14 -2.10 3.40 18.78
C LEU A 14 -3.57 2.96 18.68
N ALA A 15 -3.95 1.91 19.40
CA ALA A 15 -5.34 1.45 19.47
C ALA A 15 -6.27 2.48 20.12
N ARG A 16 -5.77 3.28 21.06
CA ARG A 16 -6.52 4.36 21.72
C ARG A 16 -6.58 5.65 20.91
N LYS A 17 -5.61 5.93 20.03
CA LYS A 17 -5.62 7.11 19.13
C LYS A 17 -6.77 7.08 18.11
N GLY A 18 -7.44 5.94 17.92
CA GLY A 18 -8.68 5.83 17.13
C GLY A 18 -9.97 6.14 17.89
N GLN A 19 -9.93 6.35 19.21
CA GLN A 19 -11.10 6.63 20.05
C GLN A 19 -11.20 8.11 20.47
N ALA A 20 -10.32 8.97 19.94
CA ALA A 20 -10.43 10.40 20.13
C ALA A 20 -11.70 10.91 19.41
N LYS A 21 -12.71 11.32 20.19
CA LYS A 21 -13.88 12.02 19.67
C LYS A 21 -13.39 13.22 18.84
N PRO A 22 -13.85 13.39 17.58
CA PRO A 22 -13.47 14.53 16.77
C PRO A 22 -13.87 15.81 17.51
N ALA A 23 -12.95 16.76 17.61
CA ALA A 23 -13.19 18.06 18.25
C ALA A 23 -14.30 18.86 17.54
N MET A 24 -14.60 18.49 16.29
CA MET A 24 -15.78 18.95 15.60
C MET A 24 -16.82 17.84 15.61
N ARG A 25 -17.98 18.13 16.22
CA ARG A 25 -19.19 17.37 15.99
C ARG A 25 -19.40 17.36 14.47
N PRO A 26 -19.37 16.21 13.77
CA PRO A 26 -19.80 16.19 12.39
C PRO A 26 -21.25 16.64 12.43
N GLN A 27 -21.54 17.81 11.85
CA GLN A 27 -22.91 18.23 11.55
C GLN A 27 -23.40 17.34 10.40
N GLY A 28 -23.54 16.06 10.73
CA GLY A 28 -24.13 15.04 9.88
C GLY A 28 -25.63 15.20 9.99
N PHE A 29 -26.20 15.56 8.86
CA PHE A 29 -27.57 15.30 8.44
C PHE A 29 -28.05 13.91 8.90
N ASN A 30 -28.57 13.83 10.13
CA ASN A 30 -29.52 12.83 10.66
C ASN A 30 -29.71 13.00 12.18
N GLY A 31 -30.46 14.04 12.56
CA GLY A 31 -30.90 14.25 13.93
C GLY A 31 -32.28 14.90 13.94
N PHE A 32 -33.33 14.11 13.70
CA PHE A 32 -34.67 14.49 14.09
C PHE A 32 -34.69 14.67 15.62
N GLY A 33 -34.95 15.89 16.07
CA GLY A 33 -35.38 16.19 17.44
C GLY A 33 -34.38 16.97 18.28
N THR A 34 -34.48 18.30 18.23
CA THR A 34 -34.75 19.20 19.38
C THR A 34 -34.96 20.63 18.86
N PRO A 35 -36.05 21.34 19.19
CA PRO A 35 -36.25 22.74 18.85
C PRO A 35 -35.68 23.61 19.98
N GLN A 36 -34.35 23.66 20.13
CA GLN A 36 -33.73 24.42 21.23
C GLN A 36 -32.32 24.92 20.87
N GLU A 37 -32.11 25.31 19.62
CA GLU A 37 -31.00 26.22 19.25
C GLU A 37 -31.59 27.55 18.72
N ASP A 38 -32.73 27.90 19.31
CA ASP A 38 -33.46 29.16 19.22
C ASP A 38 -32.98 30.07 20.36
N LEU A 39 -32.64 31.33 20.05
CA LEU A 39 -32.22 32.41 20.97
C LEU A 39 -30.72 32.51 21.26
N GLY A 40 -29.95 32.98 20.27
CA GLY A 40 -28.60 33.44 20.59
C GLY A 40 -27.94 34.37 19.60
N TRP A 41 -28.28 34.35 18.30
CA TRP A 41 -27.55 35.12 17.29
C TRP A 41 -28.38 35.52 16.05
N ASN A 42 -29.71 35.46 16.14
CA ASN A 42 -30.64 35.84 15.06
C ASN A 42 -31.70 36.86 15.53
N ASP A 43 -31.39 37.65 16.55
CA ASP A 43 -32.19 38.80 16.97
C ASP A 43 -31.52 40.11 16.52
N MET A 44 -31.32 40.24 15.21
CA MET A 44 -31.10 41.53 14.56
C MET A 44 -32.03 41.56 13.35
N GLY A 45 -33.25 42.06 13.58
CA GLY A 45 -34.30 42.15 12.60
C GLY A 45 -33.88 42.96 11.37
N PHE A 46 -33.51 42.27 10.29
CA PHE A 46 -33.58 42.76 8.92
C PHE A 46 -33.85 41.55 8.02
N ASP A 47 -35.05 41.51 7.44
CA ASP A 47 -35.41 40.58 6.38
C ASP A 47 -34.69 41.05 5.10
N ALA A 48 -33.44 40.62 4.95
CA ALA A 48 -32.64 40.98 3.79
C ALA A 48 -33.23 40.28 2.55
N PRO A 49 -33.49 41.00 1.44
CA PRO A 49 -34.06 40.40 0.25
C PRO A 49 -33.14 39.29 -0.27
N ARG A 50 -33.71 38.08 -0.41
CA ARG A 50 -33.05 36.91 -1.00
C ARG A 50 -32.47 37.32 -2.37
N PRO A 51 -31.13 37.29 -2.59
CA PRO A 51 -30.58 37.60 -3.89
C PRO A 51 -31.10 36.59 -4.92
N ALA A 52 -31.56 37.09 -6.07
CA ALA A 52 -31.97 36.29 -7.23
C ALA A 52 -30.84 35.31 -7.66
N PRO A 53 -31.16 34.16 -8.27
CA PRO A 53 -30.15 33.18 -8.63
C PRO A 53 -29.19 33.79 -9.67
N ALA A 54 -28.00 34.19 -9.22
CA ALA A 54 -26.92 34.57 -10.09
C ALA A 54 -26.39 33.30 -10.78
N ASP A 55 -26.13 33.39 -12.08
CA ASP A 55 -25.45 32.34 -12.84
C ASP A 55 -24.22 31.86 -12.08
N ALA A 56 -24.07 30.52 -11.99
CA ALA A 56 -23.01 29.90 -11.21
C ALA A 56 -21.64 30.51 -11.56
N PRO A 57 -20.82 30.86 -10.54
CA PRO A 57 -19.54 31.52 -10.75
C PRO A 57 -18.64 30.64 -11.62
N PRO A 58 -17.74 31.23 -12.42
CA PRO A 58 -16.92 30.50 -13.40
C PRO A 58 -16.11 29.37 -12.77
N VAL A 59 -15.76 29.49 -11.48
CA VAL A 59 -15.07 28.46 -10.70
C VAL A 59 -15.89 27.18 -10.56
N VAL A 60 -17.21 27.27 -10.40
CA VAL A 60 -18.09 26.10 -10.27
C VAL A 60 -18.18 25.35 -11.60
N ARG A 61 -18.28 26.08 -12.72
CA ARG A 61 -18.30 25.48 -14.07
C ARG A 61 -16.98 24.77 -14.37
N GLN A 62 -15.86 25.39 -14.00
CA GLN A 62 -14.54 24.78 -14.15
C GLN A 62 -14.41 23.50 -13.30
N GLN A 63 -14.96 23.48 -12.07
CA GLN A 63 -14.97 22.28 -11.24
C GLN A 63 -15.79 21.14 -11.85
N GLU A 64 -16.92 21.44 -12.49
CA GLU A 64 -17.76 20.46 -13.20
C GLU A 64 -17.06 19.88 -14.44
N GLU A 65 -16.36 20.71 -15.21
CA GLU A 65 -15.55 20.28 -16.35
C GLU A 65 -14.40 19.35 -15.91
N LEU A 66 -13.68 19.73 -14.85
CA LEU A 66 -12.65 18.89 -14.26
C LEU A 66 -13.23 17.58 -13.70
N ALA A 67 -14.38 17.63 -13.03
CA ALA A 67 -15.05 16.43 -12.53
C ALA A 67 -15.41 15.47 -13.67
N THR A 68 -15.86 16.01 -14.81
CA THR A 68 -16.18 15.23 -16.01
C THR A 68 -14.93 14.60 -16.64
N HIS A 69 -13.84 15.36 -16.75
CA HIS A 69 -12.58 14.87 -17.33
C HIS A 69 -11.89 13.79 -16.48
N PHE A 70 -12.02 13.85 -15.14
CA PHE A 70 -11.40 12.90 -14.21
C PHE A 70 -12.37 11.83 -13.70
N ALA A 71 -13.62 11.81 -14.17
CA ALA A 71 -14.59 10.75 -13.90
C ALA A 71 -14.25 9.47 -14.69
N ALA A 72 -13.08 8.89 -14.43
CA ALA A 72 -12.88 7.47 -14.67
C ALA A 72 -13.81 6.70 -13.70
N PRO A 73 -14.46 5.59 -14.12
CA PRO A 73 -15.22 4.78 -13.19
C PRO A 73 -14.29 4.31 -12.07
N ALA A 74 -14.60 4.70 -10.83
CA ALA A 74 -13.87 4.26 -9.66
C ALA A 74 -13.74 2.72 -9.70
N PRO A 75 -12.53 2.15 -9.60
CA PRO A 75 -12.42 0.70 -9.53
C PRO A 75 -13.20 0.24 -8.31
N ALA A 76 -14.21 -0.61 -8.54
CA ALA A 76 -15.00 -1.19 -7.47
C ALA A 76 -14.04 -1.79 -6.43
N LYS A 77 -14.17 -1.34 -5.17
CA LYS A 77 -13.40 -1.86 -4.04
C LYS A 77 -13.51 -3.40 -4.08
N PRO A 78 -12.40 -4.15 -4.21
CA PRO A 78 -12.51 -5.60 -4.18
C PRO A 78 -12.95 -5.99 -2.77
N ALA A 79 -14.19 -6.45 -2.65
CA ALA A 79 -14.65 -7.16 -1.46
C ALA A 79 -13.62 -8.25 -1.15
N ALA A 80 -13.20 -8.34 0.10
CA ALA A 80 -12.16 -9.25 0.57
C ALA A 80 -12.51 -10.70 0.19
N LYS A 81 -12.00 -11.15 -0.96
CA LYS A 81 -12.11 -12.53 -1.40
C LYS A 81 -11.20 -13.36 -0.48
N ALA A 82 -11.80 -14.35 0.16
CA ALA A 82 -11.10 -15.45 0.82
C ALA A 82 -9.91 -15.87 -0.07
N ARG A 83 -8.74 -16.04 0.55
CA ARG A 83 -7.49 -16.41 -0.13
C ARG A 83 -7.69 -17.75 -0.86
N THR A 84 -8.10 -17.68 -2.13
CA THR A 84 -7.95 -18.79 -3.05
C THR A 84 -6.47 -19.11 -3.14
N PRO A 85 -6.06 -20.40 -3.05
CA PRO A 85 -4.68 -20.75 -3.32
C PRO A 85 -4.39 -20.27 -4.75
N ARG A 86 -3.43 -19.36 -4.88
CA ARG A 86 -2.96 -18.92 -6.19
C ARG A 86 -2.42 -20.15 -6.89
N VAL A 87 -3.22 -20.72 -7.80
CA VAL A 87 -2.75 -21.76 -8.71
C VAL A 87 -1.57 -21.14 -9.44
N ALA A 88 -0.40 -21.73 -9.26
CA ALA A 88 0.82 -21.26 -9.88
C ALA A 88 0.57 -21.23 -11.38
N SER A 89 0.49 -20.02 -11.95
CA SER A 89 0.57 -19.86 -13.39
C SER A 89 1.91 -20.47 -13.80
N VAL A 90 1.88 -21.66 -14.40
CA VAL A 90 3.03 -22.23 -15.09
C VAL A 90 3.28 -21.30 -16.27
N ARG A 91 4.05 -20.23 -16.00
CA ARG A 91 4.55 -19.35 -17.04
C ARG A 91 5.73 -20.08 -17.65
N ASN A 92 5.62 -20.35 -18.94
CA ASN A 92 6.60 -21.02 -19.76
C ASN A 92 8.04 -20.56 -19.42
N GLY A 93 8.91 -21.54 -19.15
CA GLY A 93 10.35 -21.40 -19.04
C GLY A 93 10.92 -21.41 -17.61
N HIS A 94 11.19 -22.61 -17.09
CA HIS A 94 12.22 -23.04 -16.10
C HIS A 94 12.66 -22.12 -14.93
N LYS A 95 11.98 -21.02 -14.63
CA LYS A 95 12.41 -20.06 -13.60
C LYS A 95 11.56 -20.21 -12.37
N ALA A 96 12.14 -20.81 -11.33
CA ALA A 96 11.56 -20.80 -10.00
C ALA A 96 11.69 -19.39 -9.39
N ALA A 97 10.62 -18.89 -8.77
CA ALA A 97 10.67 -17.65 -8.01
C ALA A 97 11.09 -17.95 -6.57
N PHE A 98 12.06 -17.21 -6.05
CA PHE A 98 12.50 -17.30 -4.66
C PHE A 98 12.34 -15.93 -3.99
N THR A 99 11.92 -15.93 -2.72
CA THR A 99 11.85 -14.71 -1.90
C THR A 99 12.98 -14.73 -0.87
N LEU A 100 13.91 -13.78 -0.95
CA LEU A 100 15.00 -13.61 0.01
C LEU A 100 14.59 -12.67 1.16
N ARG A 101 14.90 -13.06 2.40
CA ARG A 101 14.79 -12.15 3.56
C ARG A 101 16.19 -11.65 3.92
N LEU A 102 16.35 -10.33 3.95
CA LEU A 102 17.62 -9.67 4.29
C LEU A 102 17.38 -8.76 5.51
N ASP A 103 18.35 -8.76 6.42
CA ASP A 103 18.39 -7.78 7.51
C ASP A 103 18.68 -6.39 6.92
N GLU A 104 18.33 -5.34 7.67
CA GLU A 104 18.40 -3.95 7.21
C GLU A 104 19.80 -3.58 6.69
N GLU A 105 20.84 -3.95 7.43
CA GLU A 105 22.22 -3.67 7.05
C GLU A 105 22.61 -4.38 5.74
N ARG A 106 22.24 -5.65 5.56
CA ARG A 106 22.53 -6.39 4.32
C ARG A 106 21.78 -5.80 3.13
N HIS A 107 20.54 -5.37 3.32
CA HIS A 107 19.77 -4.71 2.28
C HIS A 107 20.36 -3.35 1.90
N LEU A 108 20.82 -2.56 2.89
CA LEU A 108 21.49 -1.29 2.63
C LEU A 108 22.77 -1.49 1.82
N ARG A 109 23.61 -2.46 2.22
CA ARG A 109 24.84 -2.83 1.48
C ARG A 109 24.52 -3.25 0.04
N LEU A 110 23.52 -4.10 -0.17
CA LEU A 110 23.10 -4.53 -1.51
C LEU A 110 22.61 -3.35 -2.37
N ARG A 111 21.86 -2.41 -1.78
CA ARG A 111 21.38 -1.20 -2.47
C ARG A 111 22.54 -0.29 -2.90
N LEU A 112 23.49 -0.05 -1.99
CA LEU A 112 24.68 0.75 -2.30
C LEU A 112 25.55 0.08 -3.36
N ALA A 113 25.76 -1.24 -3.27
CA ALA A 113 26.48 -1.99 -4.29
C ALA A 113 25.82 -1.87 -5.68
N SER A 114 24.49 -1.94 -5.73
CA SER A 114 23.71 -1.76 -6.97
C SER A 114 23.92 -0.37 -7.57
N ALA A 115 23.94 0.68 -6.73
CA ALA A 115 24.19 2.05 -7.16
C ALA A 115 25.61 2.25 -7.70
N LEU A 116 26.62 1.72 -7.00
CA LEU A 116 28.03 1.83 -7.40
C LEU A 116 28.33 1.09 -8.71
N GLN A 117 27.76 -0.10 -8.89
CA GLN A 117 28.02 -0.96 -10.06
C GLN A 117 27.09 -0.66 -11.24
N ARG A 118 26.12 0.24 -11.08
CA ARG A 118 25.06 0.56 -12.07
C ARG A 118 24.35 -0.69 -12.59
N ARG A 119 24.09 -1.66 -11.70
CA ARG A 119 23.40 -2.92 -11.99
C ARG A 119 22.24 -3.09 -11.02
N SER A 120 21.22 -3.86 -11.41
CA SER A 120 20.12 -4.20 -10.52
C SER A 120 20.58 -5.17 -9.43
N SER A 121 19.98 -5.07 -8.25
CA SER A 121 20.22 -5.98 -7.13
C SER A 121 19.97 -7.45 -7.50
N GLN A 122 18.95 -7.72 -8.32
CA GLN A 122 18.67 -9.07 -8.82
C GLN A 122 19.85 -9.63 -9.61
N ARG A 123 20.45 -8.84 -10.51
CA ARG A 123 21.59 -9.28 -11.33
C ARG A 123 22.81 -9.58 -10.47
N LEU A 124 23.10 -8.73 -9.48
CA LEU A 124 24.23 -8.95 -8.56
C LEU A 124 24.06 -10.24 -7.76
N VAL A 125 22.85 -10.51 -7.27
CA VAL A 125 22.54 -11.73 -6.51
C VAL A 125 22.62 -12.96 -7.41
N THR A 126 22.13 -12.89 -8.66
CA THR A 126 22.26 -14.00 -9.61
C THR A 126 23.72 -14.28 -9.94
N GLU A 127 24.51 -13.26 -10.28
CA GLU A 127 25.94 -13.43 -10.61
C GLU A 127 26.73 -14.01 -9.42
N ALA A 128 26.44 -13.56 -8.19
CA ALA A 128 27.07 -14.10 -6.99
C ALA A 128 26.66 -15.56 -6.72
N LEU A 129 25.40 -15.91 -6.96
CA LEU A 129 24.92 -17.29 -6.85
C LEU A 129 25.58 -18.19 -7.89
N ASP A 130 25.63 -17.77 -9.14
CA ASP A 130 26.25 -18.54 -10.23
C ASP A 130 27.74 -18.79 -9.93
N ALA A 131 28.46 -17.75 -9.48
CA ALA A 131 29.86 -17.88 -9.06
C ALA A 131 30.04 -18.83 -7.88
N LEU A 132 29.14 -18.78 -6.88
CA LEU A 132 29.16 -19.66 -5.73
C LEU A 132 28.91 -21.12 -6.13
N LEU A 133 27.94 -21.39 -7.01
CA LEU A 133 27.64 -22.74 -7.48
C LEU A 133 28.76 -23.32 -8.32
N ASN A 134 29.37 -22.52 -9.20
CA ASN A 134 30.52 -22.93 -10.02
C ASN A 134 31.76 -23.25 -9.17
N ALA A 135 31.87 -22.66 -7.98
CA ALA A 135 32.97 -22.95 -7.05
C ALA A 135 32.80 -24.28 -6.29
N MET A 136 31.65 -24.96 -6.39
CA MET A 136 31.38 -26.23 -5.71
C MET A 136 31.67 -27.43 -6.63
N PRO A 137 32.83 -28.10 -6.51
CA PRO A 137 33.11 -29.29 -7.32
C PRO A 137 32.14 -30.44 -6.98
N GLY A 138 31.76 -31.21 -8.00
CA GLY A 138 30.86 -32.37 -7.86
C GLY A 138 29.37 -32.04 -7.81
N LEU A 139 28.98 -30.76 -7.71
CA LEU A 139 27.57 -30.35 -7.71
C LEU A 139 26.87 -30.74 -9.02
N ASP A 140 27.53 -30.54 -10.17
CA ASP A 140 26.98 -30.88 -11.48
C ASP A 140 26.69 -32.38 -11.63
N GLU A 141 27.55 -33.23 -11.08
CA GLU A 141 27.35 -34.68 -11.08
C GLU A 141 26.15 -35.08 -10.22
N MET A 142 25.98 -34.44 -9.06
CA MET A 142 24.83 -34.64 -8.18
C MET A 142 23.53 -34.19 -8.86
N VAL A 143 23.54 -33.05 -9.55
CA VAL A 143 22.40 -32.56 -10.34
C VAL A 143 22.05 -33.53 -11.46
N ALA A 144 23.06 -34.02 -12.20
CA ALA A 144 22.86 -35.01 -13.26
C ALA A 144 22.28 -36.33 -12.72
N LYS A 145 22.74 -36.80 -11.56
CA LYS A 145 22.19 -38.00 -10.89
C LYS A 145 20.76 -37.78 -10.41
N ALA A 146 20.45 -36.63 -9.82
CA ALA A 146 19.10 -36.27 -9.40
C ALA A 146 18.12 -36.21 -10.58
N GLY A 147 18.53 -35.62 -11.70
CA GLY A 147 17.72 -35.58 -12.93
C GLY A 147 17.40 -36.97 -13.48
N ARG A 148 18.37 -37.90 -13.48
CA ARG A 148 18.14 -39.30 -13.88
C ARG A 148 17.17 -40.04 -12.95
N ASN A 149 17.22 -39.76 -11.64
CA ASN A 149 16.33 -40.39 -10.66
C ASN A 149 14.88 -39.89 -10.79
N LEU A 150 14.66 -38.61 -11.08
CA LEU A 150 13.31 -38.08 -11.33
C LEU A 150 12.63 -38.75 -12.54
N GLY A 151 13.39 -39.19 -13.55
CA GLY A 151 12.85 -39.91 -14.70
C GLY A 151 12.51 -41.39 -14.44
N LYS A 152 12.98 -41.97 -13.33
CA LYS A 152 12.90 -43.42 -13.06
C LYS A 152 11.88 -43.80 -11.99
N GLY A 153 11.32 -42.83 -11.25
CA GLY A 153 10.31 -43.05 -10.19
C GLY A 153 8.85 -42.92 -10.63
N ASN A 154 8.58 -42.71 -11.92
CA ASN A 154 7.24 -42.53 -12.49
C ASN A 154 6.87 -43.63 -13.52
N ALA A 155 7.53 -44.80 -13.47
CA ALA A 155 7.21 -45.96 -14.31
C ALA A 155 6.83 -47.15 -13.43
#